data_AF-H2B3H9-F1
#
_entry.id   AF-H2B3H9-F1
#
_cell.length_a   1.000
_cell.length_b   1.000
_cell.length_c   1.000
_cell.angle_alpha   90.00
_cell.angle_beta   90.00
_cell.angle_gamma   90.00
#
_symmetry.space_group_name_H-M   'P 1'
#
loop_
_entity.id
_entity.type
_entity.pdbx_description
1 polymer ?
#
loop_
_entity_poly.entity_id
_entity_poly.type
_entity_poly.pdbx_seq_one_letter_code
_entity_poly.pdbx_strand_id
1 'polypeptide(L)'
;MKPLIIAGNGPSIKNLDYSLFPPDFDVFRCNQFYFEDKYYLGKEVKGVFFNPWIFDAQMRTASQLVVRGEYKLDRIYCTTRAEYATFNFFYHKDRELPSSPDERSKSLRLLHARSFLDKHFINIAHTYELLATLPSFLELHTKAGNFRGQEFTSGVMMLVSAIALGYKEIYLAGIDFYATGLGHFYQDTSRFFILEHAPMHTQELDMQAIELAKQYAQLYALVPNSALSAILPLSPHKNALSEERIQALHLGHAKPLGYTQDILKVPPKTPMPIGRKMLLKRVLSSAGLDPSNMVVSFLLDLYRFLRGVVRFFTNTKGLKLLWKYRKGVPPDAPDIGGGG
;
A
#
# COMPACT_ATOMS: atom_id res chain seq x y z
N MET A 1 -17.89 -10.71 19.85
CA MET A 1 -17.68 -9.75 18.73
C MET A 1 -18.19 -10.40 17.46
N LYS A 2 -18.66 -9.61 16.48
CA LYS A 2 -19.00 -10.15 15.15
C LYS A 2 -17.74 -10.69 14.47
N PRO A 3 -17.87 -11.68 13.57
CA PRO A 3 -16.79 -12.02 12.68
C PRO A 3 -16.37 -10.81 11.82
N LEU A 4 -15.11 -10.79 11.37
CA LEU A 4 -14.56 -9.66 10.63
C LEU A 4 -14.08 -10.11 9.26
N ILE A 5 -14.49 -9.39 8.21
CA ILE A 5 -13.87 -9.50 6.89
C ILE A 5 -12.82 -8.41 6.74
N ILE A 6 -11.57 -8.81 6.46
CA ILE A 6 -10.46 -7.92 6.15
C ILE A 6 -10.16 -8.05 4.67
N ALA A 7 -10.17 -6.91 3.97
CA ALA A 7 -9.86 -6.88 2.55
C ALA A 7 -8.70 -5.94 2.23
N GLY A 8 -7.64 -6.53 1.65
CA GLY A 8 -6.73 -5.78 0.80
C GLY A 8 -7.40 -5.40 -0.54
N ASN A 9 -6.60 -4.83 -1.44
CA ASN A 9 -7.06 -4.37 -2.76
C ASN A 9 -6.53 -5.24 -3.90
N GLY A 10 -6.09 -6.47 -3.61
CA GLY A 10 -5.60 -7.40 -4.61
C GLY A 10 -6.68 -7.91 -5.58
N PRO A 11 -6.31 -8.41 -6.77
CA PRO A 11 -7.22 -8.93 -7.79
C PRO A 11 -8.27 -9.93 -7.30
N SER A 12 -7.96 -10.76 -6.30
CA SER A 12 -8.86 -11.81 -5.80
C SER A 12 -10.20 -11.27 -5.28
N ILE A 13 -10.27 -10.01 -4.85
CA ILE A 13 -11.51 -9.42 -4.33
C ILE A 13 -12.65 -9.44 -5.34
N LYS A 14 -12.36 -9.49 -6.65
CA LYS A 14 -13.38 -9.61 -7.70
C LYS A 14 -14.07 -10.98 -7.74
N ASN A 15 -13.46 -11.98 -7.11
CA ASN A 15 -13.86 -13.39 -7.16
C ASN A 15 -14.38 -13.87 -5.80
N LEU A 16 -14.85 -12.96 -4.93
CA LEU A 16 -15.50 -13.33 -3.67
C LEU A 16 -16.65 -14.30 -3.92
N ASP A 17 -16.67 -15.38 -3.13
CA ASP A 17 -17.79 -16.30 -3.09
C ASP A 17 -18.70 -15.94 -1.92
N TYR A 18 -19.83 -15.28 -2.21
CA TYR A 18 -20.78 -14.86 -1.16
C TYR A 18 -21.43 -16.05 -0.44
N SER A 19 -21.38 -17.27 -0.99
CA SER A 19 -21.83 -18.47 -0.28
C SER A 19 -20.93 -18.81 0.91
N LEU A 20 -19.72 -18.23 0.99
CA LEU A 20 -18.78 -18.45 2.08
C LEU A 20 -18.89 -17.37 3.17
N PHE A 21 -19.78 -16.40 3.04
CA PHE A 21 -19.84 -15.30 4.00
C PHE A 21 -20.48 -15.74 5.33
N PRO A 22 -19.96 -15.28 6.48
CA PRO A 22 -20.66 -15.44 7.75
C PRO A 22 -22.02 -14.72 7.71
N PRO A 23 -22.98 -15.14 8.56
CA PRO A 23 -24.35 -14.59 8.55
C PRO A 23 -24.42 -13.09 8.89
N ASP A 24 -23.46 -12.60 9.67
CA ASP A 24 -23.25 -11.18 9.95
C ASP A 24 -21.76 -10.91 10.18
N PHE A 25 -21.30 -9.71 9.86
CA PHE A 25 -19.88 -9.37 9.90
C PHE A 25 -19.63 -7.87 9.97
N ASP A 26 -18.45 -7.54 10.48
CA ASP A 26 -17.80 -6.24 10.30
C ASP A 26 -16.86 -6.28 9.08
N VAL A 27 -16.49 -5.11 8.55
CA VAL A 27 -15.57 -5.01 7.40
C VAL A 27 -14.43 -4.04 7.70
N PHE A 28 -13.19 -4.48 7.47
CA PHE A 28 -12.00 -3.63 7.39
C PHE A 28 -11.52 -3.47 5.95
N ARG A 29 -11.26 -2.22 5.53
CA ARG A 29 -10.75 -1.85 4.20
C ARG A 29 -9.52 -0.96 4.33
N CYS A 30 -8.69 -0.87 3.29
CA CYS A 30 -7.52 0.01 3.31
C CYS A 30 -7.33 0.83 2.03
N ASN A 31 -6.62 1.95 2.17
CA ASN A 31 -6.10 2.76 1.09
C ASN A 31 -7.17 3.12 0.03
N GLN A 32 -6.96 2.77 -1.24
CA GLN A 32 -7.86 3.13 -2.34
C GLN A 32 -8.99 2.10 -2.56
N PHE A 33 -9.50 1.49 -1.49
CA PHE A 33 -10.61 0.51 -1.59
C PHE A 33 -11.82 1.07 -2.36
N TYR A 34 -12.06 2.37 -2.26
CA TYR A 34 -13.17 3.06 -2.92
C TYR A 34 -13.02 3.21 -4.45
N PHE A 35 -11.87 2.85 -5.03
CA PHE A 35 -11.72 2.77 -6.49
C PHE A 35 -12.47 1.57 -7.09
N GLU A 36 -12.98 0.67 -6.25
CA GLU A 36 -13.80 -0.45 -6.68
C GLU A 36 -15.03 -0.02 -7.47
N ASP A 37 -15.36 -0.74 -8.54
CA ASP A 37 -16.52 -0.48 -9.40
C ASP A 37 -17.83 -1.05 -8.84
N LYS A 38 -17.73 -1.96 -7.87
CA LYS A 38 -18.83 -2.58 -7.15
C LYS A 38 -18.60 -2.49 -5.66
N TYR A 39 -19.66 -2.49 -4.87
CA TYR A 39 -19.57 -2.65 -3.42
C TYR A 39 -19.32 -4.12 -3.06
N TYR A 40 -18.13 -4.64 -3.37
CA TYR A 40 -17.76 -6.05 -3.15
C TYR A 40 -17.98 -6.53 -1.71
N LEU A 41 -17.73 -5.66 -0.74
CA LEU A 41 -17.97 -5.93 0.69
C LEU A 41 -19.01 -4.99 1.29
N GLY A 42 -19.82 -4.38 0.43
CA GLY A 42 -20.88 -3.48 0.83
C GLY A 42 -20.40 -2.09 1.22
N LYS A 43 -21.36 -1.28 1.68
CA LYS A 43 -21.16 0.14 1.97
C LYS A 43 -20.73 0.42 3.42
N GLU A 44 -20.89 -0.54 4.32
CA GLU A 44 -20.64 -0.36 5.75
C GLU A 44 -19.24 -0.86 6.11
N VAL A 45 -18.36 0.06 6.49
CA VAL A 45 -16.96 -0.24 6.83
C VAL A 45 -16.71 0.10 8.29
N LYS A 46 -16.44 -0.95 9.07
CA LYS A 46 -16.17 -0.83 10.51
C LYS A 46 -14.84 -0.13 10.79
N GLY A 47 -13.83 -0.40 9.98
CA GLY A 47 -12.49 0.18 10.12
C GLY A 47 -11.86 0.44 8.76
N VAL A 48 -11.45 1.67 8.50
CA VAL A 48 -10.69 2.01 7.29
C VAL A 48 -9.27 2.45 7.65
N PHE A 49 -8.29 1.94 6.90
CA PHE A 49 -6.87 2.08 7.21
C PHE A 49 -6.15 2.84 6.10
N PHE A 50 -5.50 3.95 6.44
CA PHE A 50 -4.81 4.81 5.47
C PHE A 50 -3.34 5.03 5.84
N ASN A 51 -2.46 4.97 4.86
CA ASN A 51 -1.03 5.20 5.06
C ASN A 51 -0.71 6.68 5.42
N PRO A 52 0.26 6.95 6.32
CA PRO A 52 0.53 8.26 6.92
C PRO A 52 0.94 9.34 5.91
N TRP A 53 1.69 8.96 4.88
CA TRP A 53 2.22 9.90 3.87
C TRP A 53 1.16 10.58 2.98
N ILE A 54 -0.08 10.09 2.98
CA ILE A 54 -1.23 10.60 2.21
C ILE A 54 -2.48 10.74 3.09
N PHE A 55 -2.31 10.64 4.41
CA PHE A 55 -3.41 10.50 5.36
C PHE A 55 -4.41 11.66 5.25
N ASP A 56 -3.94 12.91 5.20
CA ASP A 56 -4.79 14.09 5.06
C ASP A 56 -5.68 14.07 3.81
N ALA A 57 -5.15 13.58 2.69
CA ALA A 57 -5.90 13.47 1.44
C ALA A 57 -6.93 12.32 1.52
N GLN A 58 -6.56 11.22 2.17
CA GLN A 58 -7.49 10.13 2.43
C GLN A 58 -8.60 10.55 3.41
N MET A 59 -8.30 11.38 4.42
CA MET A 59 -9.31 11.91 5.34
C MET A 59 -10.33 12.81 4.63
N ARG A 60 -9.88 13.69 3.73
CA ARG A 60 -10.78 14.50 2.88
C ARG A 60 -11.64 13.62 1.97
N THR A 61 -11.02 12.60 1.38
CA THR A 61 -11.73 11.66 0.51
C THR A 61 -12.77 10.86 1.29
N ALA A 62 -12.40 10.31 2.45
CA ALA A 62 -13.30 9.61 3.36
C ALA A 62 -14.49 10.48 3.77
N SER A 63 -14.27 11.75 4.11
CA SER A 63 -15.36 12.70 4.38
C SER A 63 -16.31 12.83 3.19
N GLN A 64 -15.80 12.93 1.96
CA GLN A 64 -16.65 13.03 0.78
C GLN A 64 -17.40 11.73 0.49
N LEU A 65 -16.77 10.56 0.66
CA LEU A 65 -17.42 9.26 0.52
C LEU A 65 -18.64 9.15 1.45
N VAL A 66 -18.52 9.64 2.69
CA VAL A 66 -19.62 9.68 3.66
C VAL A 66 -20.69 10.70 3.27
N VAL A 67 -20.29 11.94 2.93
CA VAL A 67 -21.23 13.01 2.52
C VAL A 67 -22.05 12.62 1.28
N ARG A 68 -21.43 11.91 0.33
CA ARG A 68 -22.10 11.42 -0.88
C ARG A 68 -22.91 10.14 -0.65
N GLY A 69 -22.89 9.60 0.57
CA GLY A 69 -23.55 8.33 0.89
C GLY A 69 -22.97 7.14 0.11
N GLU A 70 -21.73 7.21 -0.38
CA GLU A 70 -21.06 6.10 -1.06
C GLU A 70 -20.65 5.03 -0.04
N TYR A 71 -20.16 5.44 1.13
CA TYR A 71 -19.81 4.53 2.22
C TYR A 71 -20.23 5.10 3.58
N LYS A 72 -20.52 4.20 4.53
CA LYS A 72 -20.61 4.50 5.96
C LYS A 72 -19.32 4.02 6.61
N LEU A 73 -18.58 4.93 7.24
CA LEU A 73 -17.29 4.64 7.88
C LEU A 73 -17.43 4.86 9.40
N ASP A 74 -17.14 3.84 10.20
CA ASP A 74 -17.24 3.92 11.67
C ASP A 74 -15.94 4.40 12.30
N ARG A 75 -14.83 3.69 12.05
CA ARG A 75 -13.50 4.06 12.56
C ARG A 75 -12.48 4.25 11.46
N ILE A 76 -11.57 5.20 11.66
CA ILE A 76 -10.45 5.46 10.76
C ILE A 76 -9.14 5.27 11.53
N TYR A 77 -8.21 4.54 10.91
CA TYR A 77 -6.89 4.22 11.45
C TYR A 77 -5.81 4.75 10.52
N CYS A 78 -4.73 5.27 11.11
CA CYS A 78 -3.51 5.60 10.38
C CYS A 78 -2.54 4.42 10.43
N THR A 79 -2.17 3.87 9.27
CA THR A 79 -1.31 2.69 9.14
C THR A 79 0.16 3.05 9.35
N THR A 80 0.60 3.11 10.61
CA THR A 80 1.98 3.40 10.99
C THR A 80 2.75 2.13 11.35
N ARG A 81 4.01 2.06 10.94
CA ARG A 81 4.92 0.94 11.21
C ARG A 81 5.86 1.14 12.41
N ALA A 82 5.90 2.35 12.94
CA ALA A 82 6.74 2.75 14.07
C ALA A 82 6.08 3.92 14.79
N GLU A 83 6.56 4.18 16.00
CA GLU A 83 6.17 5.34 16.82
C GLU A 83 6.39 6.67 16.06
N TYR A 84 7.45 6.70 15.26
CA TYR A 84 7.73 7.79 14.33
C TYR A 84 7.40 7.37 12.90
N ALA A 85 6.52 8.11 12.24
CA ALA A 85 6.10 7.83 10.87
C ALA A 85 6.26 9.03 9.95
N THR A 86 6.37 8.76 8.65
CA THR A 86 6.48 9.80 7.62
C THR A 86 5.12 10.39 7.31
N PHE A 87 4.93 11.65 7.66
CA PHE A 87 3.75 12.42 7.31
C PHE A 87 4.09 13.50 6.28
N ASN A 88 3.12 13.83 5.45
CA ASN A 88 3.24 14.94 4.53
C ASN A 88 2.78 16.24 5.21
N PHE A 89 3.69 17.21 5.36
CA PHE A 89 3.37 18.50 6.01
C PHE A 89 2.62 19.46 5.08
N PHE A 90 2.71 19.28 3.76
CA PHE A 90 2.23 20.25 2.77
C PHE A 90 0.82 19.94 2.29
N TYR A 91 -0.16 20.14 3.17
CA TYR A 91 -1.55 20.36 2.76
C TYR A 91 -2.23 21.48 3.57
N HIS A 92 -1.45 22.45 4.06
CA HIS A 92 -1.97 23.76 4.48
C HIS A 92 -2.14 24.69 3.26
N LYS A 93 -3.21 25.48 3.29
CA LYS A 93 -3.94 26.21 2.22
C LYS A 93 -3.17 27.02 1.15
N ASP A 94 -1.85 27.18 1.20
CA ASP A 94 -1.17 28.26 0.45
C ASP A 94 0.15 27.90 -0.26
N ARG A 95 0.52 26.63 -0.42
CA ARG A 95 1.73 26.27 -1.20
C ARG A 95 1.47 25.18 -2.24
N GLU A 96 1.94 25.44 -3.45
CA GLU A 96 1.89 24.51 -4.59
C GLU A 96 2.58 23.18 -4.24
N LEU A 97 1.98 22.07 -4.66
CA LEU A 97 2.58 20.75 -4.48
C LEU A 97 3.84 20.68 -5.35
N PRO A 98 4.96 20.13 -4.84
CA PRO A 98 6.14 19.95 -5.66
C PRO A 98 5.83 19.07 -6.88
N SER A 99 6.28 19.52 -8.04
CA SER A 99 5.90 18.98 -9.35
C SER A 99 6.53 17.61 -9.65
N SER A 100 7.54 17.19 -8.88
CA SER A 100 8.26 15.94 -9.07
C SER A 100 8.06 14.94 -7.91
N PRO A 101 8.06 13.62 -8.17
CA PRO A 101 8.07 12.59 -7.12
C PRO A 101 9.21 12.76 -6.11
N ASP A 102 10.37 13.21 -6.58
CA ASP A 102 11.57 13.41 -5.76
C ASP A 102 11.41 14.53 -4.73
N GLU A 103 10.78 15.63 -5.12
CA GLU A 103 10.46 16.73 -4.20
C GLU A 103 9.31 16.37 -3.24
N ARG A 104 8.34 15.54 -3.68
CA ARG A 104 7.29 15.02 -2.77
C ARG A 104 7.89 14.15 -1.68
N SER A 105 8.86 13.29 -2.02
CA SER A 105 9.59 12.50 -1.02
C SER A 105 10.37 13.39 -0.04
N LYS A 106 11.07 14.42 -0.54
CA LYS A 106 11.77 15.43 0.30
C LYS A 106 10.85 16.24 1.21
N SER A 107 9.55 16.28 0.92
CA SER A 107 8.55 17.02 1.69
C SER A 107 8.03 16.25 2.92
N LEU A 108 8.30 14.94 2.99
CA LEU A 108 7.91 14.10 4.11
C LEU A 108 8.80 14.41 5.32
N ARG A 109 8.19 14.49 6.51
CA ARG A 109 8.92 14.56 7.78
C ARG A 109 8.57 13.37 8.65
N LEU A 110 9.57 12.88 9.35
CA LEU A 110 9.38 11.90 10.41
C LEU A 110 8.83 12.63 11.64
N LEU A 111 7.65 12.23 12.11
CA LEU A 111 6.98 12.80 13.29
C LEU A 111 6.49 11.68 14.20
N HIS A 112 6.41 11.98 15.49
CA HIS A 112 5.71 11.11 16.44
C HIS A 112 4.24 10.99 16.02
N ALA A 113 3.80 9.76 15.71
CA ALA A 113 2.53 9.50 15.05
C ALA A 113 1.34 10.02 15.86
N ARG A 114 1.32 9.73 17.18
CA ARG A 114 0.29 10.20 18.09
C ARG A 114 0.19 11.73 18.10
N SER A 115 1.33 12.41 18.20
CA SER A 115 1.37 13.87 18.30
C SER A 115 0.88 14.55 17.02
N PHE A 116 1.20 13.99 15.86
CA PHE A 116 0.65 14.48 14.59
C PHE A 116 -0.86 14.27 14.54
N LEU A 117 -1.33 13.05 14.83
CA LEU A 117 -2.74 12.72 14.70
C LEU A 117 -3.62 13.51 15.67
N ASP A 118 -3.23 13.62 16.96
CA ASP A 118 -3.98 14.39 17.97
C ASP A 118 -4.07 15.88 17.64
N LYS A 119 -3.04 16.43 16.98
CA LYS A 119 -3.03 17.84 16.57
C LYS A 119 -3.97 18.13 15.41
N HIS A 120 -4.18 17.16 14.51
CA HIS A 120 -4.84 17.38 13.22
C HIS A 120 -6.21 16.72 13.10
N PHE A 121 -6.48 15.67 13.88
CA PHE A 121 -7.69 14.87 13.79
C PHE A 121 -8.22 14.49 15.17
N ILE A 122 -9.53 14.31 15.27
CA ILE A 122 -10.18 13.89 16.51
C ILE A 122 -10.17 12.37 16.57
N ASN A 123 -9.53 11.82 17.61
CA ASN A 123 -9.61 10.40 17.99
C ASN A 123 -9.22 9.40 16.88
N ILE A 124 -8.13 9.69 16.15
CA ILE A 124 -7.55 8.74 15.20
C ILE A 124 -6.50 7.88 15.90
N ALA A 125 -6.68 6.56 15.86
CA ALA A 125 -5.67 5.61 16.33
C ALA A 125 -4.65 5.32 15.23
N HIS A 126 -3.40 5.03 15.62
CA HIS A 126 -2.37 4.58 14.70
C HIS A 126 -2.00 3.12 14.96
N THR A 127 -1.78 2.35 13.89
CA THR A 127 -1.67 0.88 13.98
C THR A 127 -0.45 0.40 14.77
N TYR A 128 0.60 1.22 14.92
CA TYR A 128 1.76 0.84 15.72
C TYR A 128 1.40 0.69 17.20
N GLU A 129 0.45 1.49 17.71
CA GLU A 129 -0.03 1.37 19.08
C GLU A 129 -0.67 -0.01 19.32
N LEU A 130 -1.44 -0.51 18.35
CA LEU A 130 -2.06 -1.84 18.39
C LEU A 130 -1.04 -2.97 18.17
N LEU A 131 -0.07 -2.77 17.28
CA LEU A 131 1.02 -3.73 17.07
C LEU A 131 1.83 -3.92 18.37
N ALA A 132 2.11 -2.83 19.08
CA ALA A 132 2.91 -2.85 20.30
C ALA A 132 2.28 -3.66 21.45
N THR A 133 0.95 -3.86 21.43
CA THR A 133 0.27 -4.71 22.43
C THR A 133 0.41 -6.21 22.16
N LEU A 134 1.04 -6.61 21.04
CA LEU A 134 1.19 -8.00 20.62
C LEU A 134 2.68 -8.37 20.48
N PRO A 135 3.34 -8.83 21.56
CA PRO A 135 4.80 -9.01 21.60
C PRO A 135 5.37 -9.87 20.46
N SER A 136 4.73 -11.00 20.13
CA SER A 136 5.20 -11.88 19.05
C SER A 136 5.15 -11.20 17.67
N PHE A 137 4.12 -10.39 17.42
CA PHE A 137 4.02 -9.62 16.17
C PHE A 137 5.01 -8.47 16.14
N LEU A 138 5.18 -7.77 17.27
CA LEU A 138 6.17 -6.70 17.39
C LEU A 138 7.59 -7.23 17.16
N GLU A 139 7.92 -8.41 17.69
CA GLU A 139 9.21 -9.06 17.48
C GLU A 139 9.43 -9.43 16.00
N LEU A 140 8.42 -10.03 15.35
CA LEU A 140 8.48 -10.36 13.92
C LEU A 140 8.69 -9.11 13.07
N HIS A 141 7.89 -8.07 13.33
CA HIS A 141 7.93 -6.78 12.62
C HIS A 141 9.28 -6.08 12.79
N THR A 142 9.78 -5.98 14.02
CA THR A 142 11.05 -5.30 14.31
C THR A 142 12.25 -6.05 13.73
N LYS A 143 12.26 -7.38 13.78
CA LYS A 143 13.30 -8.19 13.11
C LYS A 143 13.28 -7.98 11.59
N ALA A 144 12.10 -7.99 10.98
CA ALA A 144 11.95 -7.77 9.55
C ALA A 144 12.38 -6.35 9.13
N GLY A 145 11.93 -5.33 9.85
CA GLY A 145 12.25 -3.93 9.58
C GLY A 145 13.73 -3.61 9.78
N ASN A 146 14.30 -3.96 10.94
CA ASN A 146 15.65 -3.53 11.31
C ASN A 146 16.75 -4.30 10.56
N PHE A 147 16.55 -5.59 10.28
CA PHE A 147 17.61 -6.42 9.68
C PHE A 147 17.42 -6.67 8.18
N ARG A 148 16.20 -6.54 7.66
CA ARG A 148 15.90 -6.84 6.25
C ARG A 148 15.26 -5.69 5.49
N GLY A 149 14.94 -4.57 6.15
CA GLY A 149 14.23 -3.45 5.52
C GLY A 149 12.83 -3.83 5.03
N GLN A 150 12.21 -4.85 5.63
CA GLN A 150 10.92 -5.39 5.24
C GLN A 150 9.79 -4.92 6.15
N GLU A 151 8.57 -4.88 5.62
CA GLU A 151 7.39 -4.37 6.32
C GLU A 151 6.14 -5.14 5.92
N PHE A 152 5.24 -5.36 6.89
CA PHE A 152 3.91 -5.89 6.64
C PHE A 152 3.16 -5.03 5.63
N THR A 153 2.39 -5.67 4.75
CA THR A 153 1.42 -4.94 3.91
C THR A 153 0.28 -4.37 4.76
N SER A 154 -0.49 -3.42 4.21
CA SER A 154 -1.69 -2.91 4.90
C SER A 154 -2.74 -3.99 5.18
N GLY A 155 -2.79 -5.08 4.42
CA GLY A 155 -3.66 -6.22 4.70
C GLY A 155 -3.29 -6.90 6.03
N VAL A 156 -1.99 -7.18 6.21
CA VAL A 156 -1.45 -7.76 7.45
C VAL A 156 -1.48 -6.75 8.61
N MET A 157 -1.09 -5.49 8.35
CA MET A 157 -1.70 -4.27 8.90
C MET A 157 -2.96 -4.44 9.76
N MET A 158 -4.04 -4.64 9.01
CA MET A 158 -5.40 -4.76 9.52
C MET A 158 -5.60 -6.05 10.32
N LEU A 159 -5.00 -7.17 9.91
CA LEU A 159 -5.10 -8.44 10.63
C LEU A 159 -4.55 -8.33 12.06
N VAL A 160 -3.34 -7.79 12.21
CA VAL A 160 -2.74 -7.60 13.55
C VAL A 160 -3.55 -6.61 14.38
N SER A 161 -4.01 -5.52 13.75
CA SER A 161 -4.88 -4.55 14.41
C SER A 161 -6.20 -5.18 14.88
N ALA A 162 -6.81 -6.05 14.07
CA ALA A 162 -8.04 -6.76 14.42
C ALA A 162 -7.83 -7.71 15.61
N ILE A 163 -6.71 -8.43 15.65
CA ILE A 163 -6.34 -9.29 16.77
C ILE A 163 -6.18 -8.47 18.06
N ALA A 164 -5.46 -7.34 17.99
CA ALA A 164 -5.28 -6.44 19.13
C ALA A 164 -6.62 -5.86 19.63
N LEU A 165 -7.56 -5.61 18.72
CA LEU A 165 -8.92 -5.16 19.04
C LEU A 165 -9.85 -6.29 19.54
N GLY A 166 -9.38 -7.54 19.59
CA GLY A 166 -10.11 -8.67 20.16
C GLY A 166 -10.94 -9.51 19.18
N TYR A 167 -10.82 -9.29 17.86
CA TYR A 167 -11.48 -10.14 16.87
C TYR A 167 -10.91 -11.57 16.92
N LYS A 168 -11.80 -12.57 16.89
CA LYS A 168 -11.45 -13.99 17.03
C LYS A 168 -11.80 -14.86 15.83
N GLU A 169 -12.62 -14.36 14.92
CA GLU A 169 -13.04 -15.03 13.69
C GLU A 169 -12.86 -14.03 12.55
N ILE A 170 -11.87 -14.28 11.68
CA ILE A 170 -11.39 -13.32 10.70
C ILE A 170 -11.32 -13.97 9.32
N TYR A 171 -11.91 -13.29 8.35
CA TYR A 171 -11.98 -13.70 6.95
C TYR A 171 -11.09 -12.78 6.11
N LEU A 172 -10.16 -13.36 5.37
CA LEU A 172 -9.24 -12.61 4.51
C LEU A 172 -9.66 -12.68 3.05
N ALA A 173 -9.59 -11.54 2.37
CA ALA A 173 -9.79 -11.40 0.94
C ALA A 173 -8.90 -10.30 0.35
N GLY A 174 -8.67 -10.29 -0.97
CA GLY A 174 -7.92 -9.22 -1.63
C GLY A 174 -6.46 -9.10 -1.19
N ILE A 175 -5.87 -10.19 -0.67
CA ILE A 175 -4.44 -10.30 -0.36
C ILE A 175 -3.86 -11.35 -1.30
N ASP A 176 -3.15 -10.89 -2.33
CA ASP A 176 -2.64 -11.73 -3.42
C ASP A 176 -1.11 -11.76 -3.48
N PHE A 177 -0.45 -11.26 -2.43
CA PHE A 177 1.01 -11.18 -2.30
C PHE A 177 1.75 -10.59 -3.51
N TYR A 178 1.08 -9.74 -4.30
CA TYR A 178 1.61 -9.16 -5.54
C TYR A 178 2.05 -10.19 -6.60
N ALA A 179 1.55 -11.43 -6.53
CA ALA A 179 2.01 -12.54 -7.37
C ALA A 179 1.85 -12.31 -8.89
N THR A 180 0.86 -11.50 -9.30
CA THR A 180 0.55 -11.19 -10.70
C THR A 180 0.92 -9.76 -11.11
N GLY A 181 1.72 -9.05 -10.31
CA GLY A 181 2.19 -7.69 -10.59
C GLY A 181 1.91 -6.72 -9.43
N LEU A 182 1.82 -5.42 -9.74
CA LEU A 182 1.71 -4.36 -8.73
C LEU A 182 0.41 -4.40 -7.87
N GLY A 183 -0.47 -5.37 -8.09
CA GLY A 183 -1.30 -5.92 -7.01
C GLY A 183 -2.57 -5.15 -6.66
N HIS A 184 -3.13 -4.37 -7.58
CA HIS A 184 -4.48 -3.81 -7.43
C HIS A 184 -5.42 -4.24 -8.55
N PHE A 185 -6.70 -4.41 -8.21
CA PHE A 185 -7.72 -4.88 -9.16
C PHE A 185 -8.35 -3.77 -10.02
N TYR A 186 -8.21 -2.52 -9.59
CA TYR A 186 -8.73 -1.34 -10.25
C TYR A 186 -7.69 -0.74 -11.21
N GLN A 187 -8.17 -0.13 -12.28
CA GLN A 187 -7.32 0.53 -13.26
C GLN A 187 -6.64 1.75 -12.63
N ASP A 188 -5.32 1.88 -12.80
CA ASP A 188 -4.56 3.05 -12.34
C ASP A 188 -4.91 4.28 -13.20
N THR A 189 -6.05 4.90 -12.87
CA THR A 189 -6.53 6.13 -13.50
C THR A 189 -6.20 7.35 -12.65
N SER A 190 -5.63 7.15 -11.46
CA SER A 190 -5.38 8.23 -10.53
C SER A 190 -4.34 9.19 -11.08
N ARG A 191 -4.62 10.47 -10.92
CA ARG A 191 -3.62 11.49 -11.27
C ARG A 191 -2.51 11.58 -10.24
N PHE A 192 -2.72 11.03 -9.04
CA PHE A 192 -1.97 11.35 -7.84
C PHE A 192 -1.37 10.15 -7.15
N PHE A 193 -2.10 9.04 -7.13
CA PHE A 193 -1.58 7.74 -6.76
C PHE A 193 -0.90 7.16 -8.00
N ILE A 194 0.35 6.76 -7.85
CA ILE A 194 1.09 6.06 -8.88
C ILE A 194 1.43 4.73 -8.24
N LEU A 195 0.99 3.64 -8.85
CA LEU A 195 1.40 2.31 -8.43
C LEU A 195 2.91 2.17 -8.64
N GLU A 196 3.64 2.06 -7.54
CA GLU A 196 5.07 1.81 -7.54
C GLU A 196 5.35 0.49 -6.84
N HIS A 197 6.35 -0.23 -7.34
CA HIS A 197 6.83 -1.43 -6.68
C HIS A 197 7.36 -1.06 -5.29
N ALA A 198 6.88 -1.77 -4.28
CA ALA A 198 7.16 -1.54 -2.88
C ALA A 198 8.04 -2.70 -2.38
N PRO A 199 9.38 -2.65 -2.59
CA PRO A 199 10.28 -3.79 -2.36
C PRO A 199 10.41 -4.19 -0.88
N MET A 200 9.94 -3.34 0.04
CA MET A 200 9.86 -3.66 1.46
C MET A 200 8.77 -4.71 1.77
N HIS A 201 7.79 -4.89 0.90
CA HIS A 201 6.74 -5.90 1.09
C HIS A 201 7.16 -7.20 0.45
N THR A 202 7.15 -8.29 1.23
CA THR A 202 7.44 -9.64 0.71
C THR A 202 6.34 -10.61 1.06
N GLN A 203 6.10 -11.55 0.17
CA GLN A 203 5.15 -12.63 0.38
C GLN A 203 5.49 -13.42 1.64
N GLU A 204 6.77 -13.71 1.86
CA GLU A 204 7.24 -14.54 2.97
C GLU A 204 6.94 -13.90 4.32
N LEU A 205 7.11 -12.57 4.44
CA LEU A 205 6.84 -11.86 5.68
C LEU A 205 5.33 -11.83 5.99
N ASP A 206 4.52 -11.54 4.99
CA ASP A 206 3.05 -11.55 5.15
C ASP A 206 2.54 -12.96 5.49
N MET A 207 3.09 -14.00 4.88
CA MET A 207 2.77 -15.40 5.20
C MET A 207 3.17 -15.76 6.63
N GLN A 208 4.36 -15.36 7.10
CA GLN A 208 4.78 -15.57 8.49
C GLN A 208 3.82 -14.89 9.48
N ALA A 209 3.35 -13.68 9.17
CA ALA A 209 2.41 -12.98 10.02
C ALA A 209 1.01 -13.63 10.03
N ILE A 210 0.53 -14.11 8.87
CA ILE A 210 -0.74 -14.85 8.77
C ILE A 210 -0.66 -16.17 9.55
N GLU A 211 0.47 -16.88 9.47
CA GLU A 211 0.66 -18.11 10.23
C GLU A 211 0.70 -17.84 11.73
N LEU A 212 1.42 -16.81 12.17
CA LEU A 212 1.42 -16.37 13.57
C LEU A 212 0.01 -15.99 14.05
N ALA A 213 -0.80 -15.35 13.20
CA ALA A 213 -2.16 -14.93 13.51
C ALA A 213 -3.11 -16.09 13.83
N LYS A 214 -2.86 -17.30 13.31
CA LYS A 214 -3.67 -18.50 13.64
C LYS A 214 -3.62 -18.86 15.13
N GLN A 215 -2.60 -18.41 15.86
CA GLN A 215 -2.50 -18.62 17.32
C GLN A 215 -3.47 -17.71 18.11
N TYR A 216 -3.99 -16.65 17.49
CA TYR A 216 -4.77 -15.60 18.15
C TYR A 216 -6.23 -15.55 17.71
N ALA A 217 -6.52 -16.01 16.49
CA ALA A 217 -7.84 -16.00 15.87
C ALA A 217 -8.01 -17.16 14.86
N GLN A 218 -9.25 -17.57 14.62
CA GLN A 218 -9.62 -18.44 13.51
C GLN A 218 -9.60 -17.64 12.22
N LEU A 219 -8.85 -18.14 11.23
CA LEU A 219 -8.64 -17.46 9.95
C LEU A 219 -9.20 -18.27 8.79
N TYR A 220 -9.89 -17.58 7.88
CA TYR A 220 -10.50 -18.19 6.71
C TYR A 220 -10.23 -17.37 5.45
N ALA A 221 -10.24 -18.02 4.28
CA ALA A 221 -10.29 -17.36 2.99
C ALA A 221 -11.73 -17.30 2.46
N LEU A 222 -12.08 -16.21 1.77
CA LEU A 222 -13.40 -16.02 1.12
C LEU A 222 -13.37 -16.15 -0.41
N VAL A 223 -12.18 -16.31 -0.99
CA VAL A 223 -12.00 -16.41 -2.44
C VAL A 223 -11.45 -17.80 -2.76
N PRO A 224 -12.27 -18.70 -3.32
CA PRO A 224 -11.79 -19.98 -3.84
C PRO A 224 -10.70 -19.73 -4.89
N ASN A 225 -9.65 -20.57 -4.90
CA ASN A 225 -8.53 -20.49 -5.85
C ASN A 225 -7.70 -19.20 -5.77
N SER A 226 -7.66 -18.55 -4.61
CA SER A 226 -6.73 -17.44 -4.31
C SER A 226 -5.45 -17.95 -3.65
N ALA A 227 -4.41 -17.10 -3.63
CA ALA A 227 -3.19 -17.38 -2.88
C ALA A 227 -3.46 -17.61 -1.38
N LEU A 228 -4.46 -16.92 -0.81
CA LEU A 228 -4.92 -17.14 0.57
C LEU A 228 -5.51 -18.54 0.77
N SER A 229 -6.34 -19.02 -0.16
CA SER A 229 -6.98 -20.34 -0.04
C SER A 229 -6.00 -21.52 -0.11
N ALA A 230 -4.75 -21.28 -0.52
CA ALA A 230 -3.68 -22.28 -0.47
C ALA A 230 -3.08 -22.45 0.94
N ILE A 231 -3.26 -21.46 1.83
CA ILE A 231 -2.65 -21.43 3.18
C ILE A 231 -3.68 -21.33 4.32
N LEU A 232 -4.93 -20.97 4.00
CA LEU A 232 -6.05 -20.87 4.92
C LEU A 232 -7.22 -21.75 4.43
N PRO A 233 -7.97 -22.37 5.35
CA PRO A 233 -9.21 -23.04 4.98
C PRO A 233 -10.23 -22.03 4.42
N LEU A 234 -11.12 -22.50 3.55
CA LEU A 234 -12.31 -21.73 3.20
C LEU A 234 -13.25 -21.61 4.41
N SER A 235 -14.09 -20.58 4.39
CA SER A 235 -15.11 -20.38 5.43
C SER A 235 -15.97 -21.63 5.65
N PRO A 236 -16.31 -21.97 6.91
CA PRO A 236 -17.23 -23.05 7.22
C PRO A 236 -18.71 -22.65 7.01
N HIS A 237 -19.02 -21.35 6.95
CA HIS A 237 -20.38 -20.83 6.84
C HIS A 237 -20.88 -20.88 5.39
N LYS A 238 -21.34 -22.06 4.97
CA LYS A 238 -21.91 -22.25 3.63
C LYS A 238 -23.35 -21.73 3.58
N ASN A 239 -23.61 -20.79 2.68
CA ASN A 239 -24.90 -20.14 2.43
C ASN A 239 -25.54 -19.54 3.70
N ALA A 240 -24.71 -19.05 4.64
CA ALA A 240 -25.21 -18.51 5.91
C ALA A 240 -25.69 -17.06 5.78
N LEU A 241 -25.20 -16.32 4.78
CA LEU A 241 -25.58 -14.94 4.55
C LEU A 241 -26.96 -14.85 3.88
N SER A 242 -27.88 -14.09 4.48
CA SER A 242 -29.24 -13.96 3.95
C SER A 242 -29.34 -12.97 2.78
N GLU A 243 -30.32 -13.16 1.91
CA GLU A 243 -30.61 -12.25 0.79
C GLU A 243 -30.94 -10.83 1.28
N GLU A 244 -31.65 -10.70 2.40
CA GLU A 244 -31.94 -9.39 3.00
C GLU A 244 -30.66 -8.67 3.39
N ARG A 245 -29.65 -9.40 3.90
CA ARG A 245 -28.36 -8.83 4.29
C ARG A 245 -27.53 -8.43 3.07
N ILE A 246 -27.53 -9.25 2.01
CA ILE A 246 -26.93 -8.95 0.71
C ILE A 246 -27.47 -7.63 0.17
N GLN A 247 -28.81 -7.50 0.13
CA GLN A 247 -29.49 -6.28 -0.34
C GLN A 247 -29.21 -5.08 0.54
N ALA A 248 -29.31 -5.23 1.87
CA ALA A 248 -29.08 -4.13 2.81
C ALA A 248 -27.67 -3.55 2.70
N LEU A 249 -26.65 -4.41 2.54
CA LEU A 249 -25.26 -3.99 2.39
C LEU A 249 -24.89 -3.57 0.97
N HIS A 250 -25.76 -3.84 -0.02
CA HIS A 250 -25.50 -3.68 -1.45
C HIS A 250 -24.32 -4.56 -1.95
N LEU A 251 -24.16 -5.77 -1.41
CA LEU A 251 -23.02 -6.63 -1.75
C LEU A 251 -23.01 -6.94 -3.26
N GLY A 252 -21.87 -6.67 -3.90
CA GLY A 252 -21.66 -6.92 -5.33
C GLY A 252 -22.42 -5.98 -6.27
N HIS A 253 -23.24 -5.05 -5.74
CA HIS A 253 -23.94 -4.08 -6.57
C HIS A 253 -22.96 -3.10 -7.23
N ALA A 254 -23.21 -2.76 -8.48
CA ALA A 254 -22.45 -1.73 -9.19
C ALA A 254 -22.61 -0.37 -8.52
N LYS A 255 -21.53 0.41 -8.49
CA LYS A 255 -21.58 1.79 -8.02
C LYS A 255 -22.30 2.70 -9.02
N PRO A 256 -22.96 3.76 -8.54
CA PRO A 256 -23.64 4.72 -9.41
C PRO A 256 -22.63 5.45 -10.31
N LEU A 257 -23.09 5.94 -11.46
CA LEU A 257 -22.27 6.77 -12.35
C LEU A 257 -21.71 7.99 -11.61
N GLY A 258 -20.43 8.28 -11.85
CA GLY A 258 -19.74 9.41 -11.21
C GLY A 258 -19.36 9.19 -9.75
N TYR A 259 -19.33 7.93 -9.26
CA TYR A 259 -18.77 7.60 -7.94
C TYR A 259 -17.32 8.08 -7.80
N THR A 260 -16.85 8.20 -6.56
CA THR A 260 -15.50 8.70 -6.27
C THR A 260 -14.45 7.67 -6.69
N GLN A 261 -13.76 7.94 -7.80
CA GLN A 261 -12.76 7.06 -8.43
C GLN A 261 -11.31 7.53 -8.25
N ASP A 262 -11.10 8.68 -7.62
CA ASP A 262 -9.75 9.22 -7.35
C ASP A 262 -9.71 9.88 -5.98
N ILE A 263 -8.52 10.01 -5.43
CA ILE A 263 -8.26 10.69 -4.17
C ILE A 263 -8.54 12.19 -4.32
N LEU A 264 -9.26 12.77 -3.37
CA LEU A 264 -9.58 14.20 -3.37
C LEU A 264 -8.41 15.02 -2.82
N LYS A 265 -7.90 15.90 -3.67
CA LYS A 265 -7.02 17.00 -3.28
C LYS A 265 -7.76 18.32 -3.44
N VAL A 266 -7.43 19.29 -2.60
CA VAL A 266 -7.79 20.68 -2.87
C VAL A 266 -7.20 21.01 -4.24
N PRO A 267 -8.00 21.45 -5.23
CA PRO A 267 -7.45 21.84 -6.51
C PRO A 267 -6.45 22.97 -6.26
N PRO A 268 -5.22 22.89 -6.81
CA PRO A 268 -4.35 24.06 -6.83
C PRO A 268 -5.10 25.21 -7.48
N LYS A 269 -4.97 26.43 -6.95
CA LYS A 269 -5.59 27.65 -7.53
C LYS A 269 -5.21 27.83 -9.01
N THR A 270 -4.12 27.20 -9.45
CA THR A 270 -3.59 27.16 -10.80
C THR A 270 -3.62 25.70 -11.31
N PRO A 271 -4.19 25.42 -12.50
CA PRO A 271 -4.12 24.09 -13.09
C PRO A 271 -2.64 23.70 -13.28
N MET A 272 -2.18 22.67 -12.57
CA MET A 272 -0.81 22.20 -12.68
C MET A 272 -0.54 21.73 -14.12
N PRO A 273 0.45 22.29 -14.83
CA PRO A 273 0.89 21.71 -16.08
C PRO A 273 1.47 20.32 -15.80
N ILE A 274 0.87 19.30 -16.39
CA ILE A 274 1.41 17.94 -16.36
C ILE A 274 2.81 18.01 -16.99
N GLY A 275 3.86 17.80 -16.20
CA GLY A 275 5.23 17.81 -16.71
C GLY A 275 5.37 16.84 -17.88
N ARG A 276 5.96 17.29 -19.00
CA ARG A 276 6.06 16.53 -20.26
C ARG A 276 6.52 15.09 -20.07
N LYS A 277 7.43 14.84 -19.11
CA LYS A 277 7.93 13.49 -18.76
C LYS A 277 6.83 12.57 -18.19
N MET A 278 5.94 13.10 -17.37
CA MET A 278 4.86 12.34 -16.73
C MET A 278 3.73 12.03 -17.72
N LEU A 279 3.42 13.00 -18.60
CA LEU A 279 2.51 12.78 -19.72
C LEU A 279 3.05 11.70 -20.66
N LEU A 280 4.33 11.78 -21.01
CA LEU A 280 4.99 10.79 -21.86
C LEU A 280 4.99 9.40 -21.21
N LYS A 281 5.28 9.28 -19.91
CA LYS A 281 5.22 7.99 -19.19
C LYS A 281 3.81 7.38 -19.24
N ARG A 282 2.76 8.19 -19.08
CA ARG A 282 1.37 7.72 -19.20
C ARG A 282 1.02 7.27 -20.61
N VAL A 283 1.37 8.07 -21.62
CA VAL A 283 1.09 7.74 -23.02
C VAL A 283 1.79 6.42 -23.40
N LEU A 284 3.05 6.26 -23.01
CA LEU A 284 3.80 5.03 -23.25
C LEU A 284 3.18 3.83 -22.53
N SER A 285 2.86 3.97 -21.24
CA SER A 285 2.22 2.90 -20.46
C SER A 285 0.83 2.52 -21.02
N SER A 286 0.03 3.50 -21.45
CA SER A 286 -1.27 3.25 -22.10
C SER A 286 -1.15 2.55 -23.45
N ALA A 287 0.00 2.66 -24.12
CA ALA A 287 0.34 1.92 -25.33
C ALA A 287 1.01 0.56 -25.04
N GLY A 288 1.02 0.12 -23.78
CA GLY A 288 1.62 -1.15 -23.34
C GLY A 288 3.12 -1.10 -23.11
N LEU A 289 3.76 0.07 -23.24
CA LEU A 289 5.21 0.26 -23.05
C LEU A 289 5.52 0.67 -21.61
N ASP A 290 5.64 -0.33 -20.75
CA ASP A 290 6.00 -0.22 -19.33
C ASP A 290 7.39 -0.85 -19.05
N PRO A 291 8.16 -0.39 -18.03
CA PRO A 291 9.46 -0.98 -17.67
C PRO A 291 9.43 -2.47 -17.30
N SER A 292 8.26 -3.05 -16.99
CA SER A 292 8.10 -4.49 -16.83
C SER A 292 8.24 -5.28 -18.15
N ASN A 293 8.15 -4.63 -19.31
CA ASN A 293 8.41 -5.27 -20.60
C ASN A 293 9.91 -5.51 -20.79
N MET A 294 10.29 -6.76 -21.06
CA MET A 294 11.69 -7.16 -21.24
C MET A 294 12.43 -6.32 -22.28
N VAL A 295 11.77 -5.98 -23.40
CA VAL A 295 12.34 -5.13 -24.46
C VAL A 295 12.54 -3.69 -23.99
N VAL A 296 11.58 -3.12 -23.26
CA VAL A 296 11.67 -1.75 -22.73
C VAL A 296 12.77 -1.67 -21.66
N SER A 297 12.86 -2.66 -20.77
CA SER A 297 13.94 -2.76 -19.78
C SER A 297 15.30 -2.82 -20.47
N PHE A 298 15.46 -3.68 -21.49
CA PHE A 298 16.70 -3.79 -22.25
C PHE A 298 17.12 -2.45 -22.90
N LEU A 299 16.17 -1.74 -23.52
CA LEU A 299 16.45 -0.42 -24.12
C LEU A 299 16.84 0.63 -23.08
N LEU A 300 16.19 0.61 -21.91
CA LEU A 300 16.52 1.51 -20.80
C LEU A 300 17.92 1.22 -20.24
N ASP A 301 18.28 -0.05 -20.12
CA ASP A 301 19.60 -0.47 -19.64
C ASP A 301 20.70 -0.19 -20.65
N LEU A 302 20.43 -0.38 -21.96
CA LEU A 302 21.32 0.05 -23.03
C LEU A 302 21.55 1.56 -23.00
N TYR A 303 20.49 2.35 -22.82
CA TYR A 303 20.62 3.81 -22.67
C TYR A 303 21.46 4.20 -21.44
N ARG A 304 21.21 3.55 -20.28
CA ARG A 304 21.98 3.77 -19.05
C ARG A 304 23.45 3.41 -19.23
N PHE A 305 23.73 2.28 -19.89
CA PHE A 305 25.07 1.83 -20.23
C PHE A 305 25.78 2.85 -21.12
N LEU A 306 25.17 3.25 -22.25
CA LEU A 306 25.74 4.26 -23.16
C LEU A 306 25.99 5.60 -22.45
N ARG A 307 25.05 6.04 -21.62
CA ARG A 307 25.22 7.25 -20.81
C ARG A 307 26.35 7.11 -19.78
N GLY A 308 26.49 5.92 -19.19
CA GLY A 308 27.59 5.56 -18.29
C GLY A 308 28.95 5.62 -19.01
N VAL A 309 29.04 5.06 -20.22
CA VAL A 309 30.22 5.10 -21.08
C VAL A 309 30.60 6.54 -21.42
N VAL A 310 29.63 7.37 -21.85
CA VAL A 310 29.88 8.79 -22.13
C VAL A 310 30.37 9.54 -20.89
N ARG A 311 29.74 9.30 -19.73
CA ARG A 311 30.18 9.89 -18.45
C ARG A 311 31.58 9.43 -18.04
N PHE A 312 31.91 8.18 -18.30
CA PHE A 312 33.22 7.63 -18.04
C PHE A 312 34.31 8.33 -18.88
N PHE A 313 34.06 8.55 -20.17
CA PHE A 313 34.99 9.25 -21.06
C PHE A 313 35.07 10.76 -20.84
N THR A 314 34.03 11.36 -20.26
CA THR A 314 33.99 12.81 -19.95
C THR A 314 34.48 13.12 -18.53
N ASN A 315 34.63 12.11 -17.66
CA ASN A 315 35.15 12.29 -16.31
C ASN A 315 36.68 12.19 -16.27
N THR A 316 37.34 13.34 -16.26
CA THR A 316 38.81 13.48 -16.22
C THR A 316 39.47 12.84 -14.99
N LYS A 317 38.74 12.63 -13.87
CA LYS A 317 39.26 11.94 -12.68
C LYS A 317 39.32 10.42 -12.86
N GLY A 318 38.30 9.82 -13.50
CA GLY A 318 38.24 8.37 -13.74
C GLY A 318 39.31 7.88 -14.72
N LEU A 319 39.51 8.64 -15.80
CA LEU A 319 40.59 8.40 -16.77
C LEU A 319 41.99 8.53 -16.16
N LYS A 320 42.21 9.51 -15.26
CA LYS A 320 43.48 9.67 -14.53
C LYS A 320 43.78 8.48 -13.59
N LEU A 321 42.77 7.88 -12.97
CA LEU A 321 42.92 6.72 -12.09
C LEU A 321 43.38 5.47 -12.87
N LEU A 322 42.79 5.21 -14.04
CA LEU A 322 43.20 4.12 -14.93
C LEU A 322 44.61 4.32 -15.49
N TRP A 323 44.98 5.57 -15.76
CA TRP A 323 46.33 5.90 -16.22
C TRP A 323 47.39 5.72 -15.11
N LYS A 324 47.03 5.97 -13.85
CA LYS A 324 47.88 5.66 -12.67
C LYS A 324 48.09 4.15 -12.50
N TYR A 325 47.05 3.33 -12.67
CA TYR A 325 47.16 1.87 -12.54
C TYR A 325 48.03 1.23 -13.64
N ARG A 326 48.08 1.83 -14.83
CA ARG A 326 48.88 1.32 -15.96
C ARG A 326 50.40 1.58 -15.81
N LYS A 327 50.82 2.47 -14.90
CA LYS A 327 52.24 2.81 -14.68
C LYS A 327 52.91 2.04 -13.52
N GLY A 328 52.23 1.03 -12.97
CA GLY A 328 52.73 0.29 -11.80
C GLY A 328 52.45 1.08 -10.51
N VAL A 329 51.81 0.43 -9.56
CA VAL A 329 51.54 0.99 -8.23
C VAL A 329 52.87 1.04 -7.47
N PRO A 330 53.29 2.17 -6.88
CA PRO A 330 54.42 2.18 -5.95
C PRO A 330 54.08 1.30 -4.74
N PRO A 331 55.05 0.54 -4.18
CA PRO A 331 54.81 -0.44 -3.12
C PRO A 331 54.21 0.12 -1.81
N ASP A 332 54.08 1.45 -1.69
CA ASP A 332 53.73 2.13 -0.44
C ASP A 332 52.34 2.81 -0.49
N ALA A 333 51.49 2.47 -1.46
CA ALA A 333 50.14 3.02 -1.49
C ALA A 333 49.28 2.40 -0.37
N PRO A 334 48.63 3.21 0.49
CA PRO A 334 47.85 2.70 1.60
C PRO A 334 46.68 1.85 1.08
N ASP A 335 46.52 0.69 1.71
CA ASP A 335 45.52 -0.30 1.38
C ASP A 335 44.11 0.30 1.52
N ILE A 336 43.35 0.28 0.43
CA ILE A 336 41.93 0.64 0.43
C ILE A 336 41.14 -0.59 -0.02
N GLY A 337 41.27 -1.68 0.73
CA GLY A 337 40.29 -2.75 0.84
C GLY A 337 40.18 -3.10 2.33
N GLY A 338 39.05 -3.33 2.95
CA GLY A 338 37.69 -3.58 2.50
C GLY A 338 36.99 -4.03 3.79
N GLY A 339 36.13 -3.19 4.33
CA GLY A 339 35.31 -3.54 5.49
C GLY A 339 34.16 -4.44 5.02
N GLY A 340 34.22 -5.71 5.38
CA GLY A 340 33.10 -6.64 5.31
C GLY A 340 32.06 -6.39 6.38
#